data_AF-A0A433IKA3-F1
#
_entry.id   AF-A0A433IKA3-F1
#
_cell.length_a   1.000
_cell.length_b   1.000
_cell.length_c   1.000
_cell.angle_alpha   90.00
_cell.angle_beta   90.00
_cell.angle_gamma   90.00
#
_symmetry.space_group_name_H-M   'P 1'
#
loop_
_entity.id
_entity.type
_entity.pdbx_description
1 polymer ?
#
loop_
_entity_poly.entity_id
_entity_poly.type
_entity_poly.pdbx_seq_one_letter_code
_entity_poly.pdbx_strand_id
1 'polypeptide(L)'
;MAICYAIGIGGSGSKTLEALIHLCAAGLGPDHLKLGFVDPDDGNGNLQRALTTLEQYRKARAALRRDNGQIAMDSACAWQRTPIEPLIGNGHWSPVPSGVRTPRDLFRYASMNSDERTLFDGLLLNDDREQELSLHEGFRGRPNIGAAVLGAMASDKEPFWQALTQACSQAQHGQDVRLFLVGSVFGGTGAAGLPVIARLLRNHIEEVQVQDRVRLGGALLLPYFAFPPPTSRDTDNAALSRAFLAKSQESLRYYAMRQRTQDEQDFDDLYLMGWPDIVALDMRQIGGKPQHNPPLMPELYAALAATRFFAQGASADHRVLHIGYDSERQALGWGDLPGVQREEGSEIKSSLGQALRFAHVYSRVYSPLLQNISPHIAKQYWFRRLLDRAGRGDDLRSDSARDALSSLDTHCRQLLRWAFTLQHQTSKGHLKVMLAKNIGLVGDSLEEDGLLNWHSAVSRRELEQFPDLIADAGTATGLDQMFENLHNVPVSRQSQGLGCFVECLFTQCTLS
;
A
#
# COMPACT_ATOMS: atom_id res chain seq x y z
N MET A 1 19.23 1.79 13.58
CA MET A 1 18.26 1.37 12.52
C MET A 1 17.40 2.57 12.21
N ALA A 2 17.06 2.82 10.95
CA ALA A 2 16.28 4.00 10.56
C ALA A 2 14.78 3.79 10.83
N ILE A 3 14.07 4.85 11.24
CA ILE A 3 12.60 4.83 11.29
C ILE A 3 12.09 5.25 9.91
N CYS A 4 11.24 4.42 9.31
CA CYS A 4 10.74 4.64 7.97
C CYS A 4 9.31 5.19 8.00
N TYR A 5 9.01 6.11 7.10
CA TYR A 5 7.73 6.79 6.97
C TYR A 5 7.31 6.72 5.50
N ALA A 6 6.11 6.22 5.20
CA ALA A 6 5.55 6.26 3.85
C ALA A 6 4.24 7.05 3.84
N ILE A 7 4.15 8.05 2.96
CA ILE A 7 2.99 8.94 2.82
C ILE A 7 2.37 8.75 1.44
N GLY A 8 1.16 8.22 1.41
CA GLY A 8 0.36 8.02 0.19
C GLY A 8 -0.60 9.17 -0.01
N ILE A 9 -0.49 9.86 -1.14
CA ILE A 9 -1.23 11.09 -1.43
C ILE A 9 -2.25 10.84 -2.55
N GLY A 10 -3.53 10.99 -2.21
CA GLY A 10 -4.67 10.66 -3.05
C GLY A 10 -4.87 9.16 -3.29
N GLY A 11 -5.94 8.80 -4.00
CA GLY A 11 -6.29 7.39 -4.24
C GLY A 11 -5.19 6.50 -4.85
N SER A 12 -4.32 7.02 -5.74
CA SER A 12 -3.17 6.23 -6.26
C SER A 12 -2.07 6.02 -5.21
N GLY A 13 -1.84 7.01 -4.33
CA GLY A 13 -0.97 6.85 -3.18
C GLY A 13 -1.52 5.84 -2.18
N SER A 14 -2.82 5.87 -1.90
CA SER A 14 -3.50 4.88 -1.05
C SER A 14 -3.35 3.45 -1.56
N LYS A 15 -3.57 3.21 -2.86
CA LYS A 15 -3.34 1.89 -3.49
C LYS A 15 -1.88 1.45 -3.42
N THR A 16 -0.94 2.38 -3.51
CA THR A 16 0.49 2.06 -3.34
C THR A 16 0.81 1.66 -1.91
N LEU A 17 0.24 2.35 -0.91
CA LEU A 17 0.43 1.96 0.49
C LEU A 17 -0.27 0.63 0.82
N GLU A 18 -1.39 0.31 0.19
CA GLU A 18 -2.02 -1.02 0.25
C GLU A 18 -1.03 -2.11 -0.21
N ALA A 19 -0.39 -1.90 -1.37
CA ALA A 19 0.66 -2.80 -1.87
C ALA A 19 1.86 -2.89 -0.89
N LEU A 20 2.29 -1.77 -0.30
CA LEU A 20 3.38 -1.74 0.68
C LEU A 20 3.06 -2.53 1.94
N ILE A 21 1.82 -2.49 2.44
CA ILE A 21 1.39 -3.30 3.59
C ILE A 21 1.51 -4.80 3.28
N HIS A 22 1.11 -5.21 2.07
CA HIS A 22 1.27 -6.59 1.62
C HIS A 22 2.75 -7.00 1.46
N LEU A 23 3.62 -6.12 0.97
CA LEU A 23 5.07 -6.36 0.94
C LEU A 23 5.66 -6.48 2.36
N CYS A 24 5.20 -5.67 3.31
CA CYS A 24 5.56 -5.80 4.72
C CYS A 24 5.09 -7.13 5.33
N ALA A 25 3.94 -7.65 4.91
CA ALA A 25 3.48 -8.98 5.30
C ALA A 25 4.36 -10.09 4.75
N ALA A 26 4.85 -9.93 3.52
CA ALA A 26 5.80 -10.83 2.89
C ALA A 26 7.23 -10.74 3.46
N GLY A 27 7.47 -9.82 4.40
CA GLY A 27 8.77 -9.63 5.06
C GLY A 27 9.77 -8.76 4.29
N LEU A 28 9.31 -8.11 3.22
CA LEU A 28 10.13 -7.17 2.44
C LEU A 28 10.19 -5.78 3.09
N GLY A 29 9.26 -5.47 4.01
CA GLY A 29 9.21 -4.17 4.68
C GLY A 29 10.42 -3.86 5.58
N PRO A 30 10.58 -2.59 6.00
CA PRO A 30 11.65 -2.17 6.91
C PRO A 30 11.43 -2.69 8.34
N ASP A 31 12.36 -2.37 9.24
CA ASP A 31 12.29 -2.78 10.65
C ASP A 31 11.16 -2.09 11.43
N HIS A 32 10.79 -0.86 11.05
CA HIS A 32 9.65 -0.13 11.57
C HIS A 32 9.12 0.82 10.50
N LEU A 33 7.79 0.88 10.35
CA LEU A 33 7.14 1.70 9.35
C LEU A 33 6.00 2.51 9.96
N LYS A 34 6.00 3.81 9.70
CA LYS A 34 4.83 4.68 9.91
C LYS A 34 4.15 5.00 8.59
N LEU A 35 2.82 4.88 8.54
CA LEU A 35 2.02 5.14 7.34
C LEU A 35 1.11 6.36 7.52
N GLY A 36 1.16 7.28 6.56
CA GLY A 36 0.24 8.40 6.45
C GLY A 36 -0.52 8.38 5.12
N PHE A 37 -1.83 8.56 5.18
CA PHE A 37 -2.68 8.73 4.00
C PHE A 37 -3.16 10.17 3.93
N VAL A 38 -3.03 10.81 2.77
CA VAL A 38 -3.46 12.19 2.55
C VAL A 38 -4.52 12.21 1.46
N ASP A 39 -5.78 12.41 1.83
CA ASP A 39 -6.87 12.58 0.87
C ASP A 39 -7.97 13.46 1.48
N PRO A 40 -8.40 14.55 0.82
CA PRO A 40 -9.54 15.33 1.31
C PRO A 40 -10.88 14.59 1.17
N ASP A 41 -10.93 13.51 0.38
CA ASP A 41 -12.09 12.65 0.24
C ASP A 41 -12.03 11.48 1.24
N ASP A 42 -12.56 11.72 2.44
CA ASP A 42 -12.70 10.70 3.50
C ASP A 42 -13.51 9.49 3.02
N GLY A 43 -14.39 9.68 2.04
CA GLY A 43 -15.22 8.64 1.46
C GLY A 43 -14.50 7.75 0.46
N ASN A 44 -13.28 8.10 0.01
CA ASN A 44 -12.61 7.42 -1.10
C ASN A 44 -12.49 5.91 -0.86
N GLY A 45 -13.09 5.10 -1.74
CA GLY A 45 -13.10 3.65 -1.60
C GLY A 45 -11.70 3.00 -1.56
N ASN A 46 -10.74 3.53 -2.33
CA ASN A 46 -9.35 3.05 -2.32
C ASN A 46 -8.67 3.33 -0.97
N LEU A 47 -8.90 4.52 -0.40
CA LEU A 47 -8.40 4.88 0.92
C LEU A 47 -8.98 3.94 1.98
N GLN A 48 -10.30 3.74 1.98
CA GLN A 48 -10.98 2.88 2.95
C GLN A 48 -10.49 1.42 2.87
N ARG A 49 -10.22 0.91 1.66
CA ARG A 49 -9.66 -0.44 1.48
C ARG A 49 -8.23 -0.54 2.03
N ALA A 50 -7.39 0.46 1.79
CA ALA A 50 -6.03 0.51 2.33
C ALA A 50 -6.01 0.61 3.87
N LEU A 51 -6.86 1.46 4.45
CA LEU A 51 -7.02 1.59 5.91
C LEU A 51 -7.52 0.28 6.55
N THR A 52 -8.48 -0.39 5.91
CA THR A 52 -8.96 -1.69 6.36
C THR A 52 -7.83 -2.73 6.33
N THR A 53 -7.04 -2.77 5.25
CA THR A 53 -5.88 -3.67 5.13
C THR A 53 -4.84 -3.40 6.22
N LEU A 54 -4.54 -2.13 6.51
CA LEU A 54 -3.65 -1.74 7.60
C LEU A 54 -4.16 -2.25 8.97
N GLU A 55 -5.44 -2.06 9.24
CA GLU A 55 -6.05 -2.48 10.50
C GLU A 55 -6.01 -4.01 10.67
N GLN A 56 -6.34 -4.76 9.62
CA GLN A 56 -6.28 -6.23 9.64
C GLN A 56 -4.85 -6.73 9.83
N TYR A 57 -3.87 -6.10 9.15
CA TYR A 57 -2.46 -6.38 9.34
C TYR A 57 -2.04 -6.20 10.80
N ARG A 58 -2.37 -5.05 11.40
CA ARG A 58 -1.98 -4.71 12.78
C ARG A 58 -2.60 -5.66 13.80
N LYS A 59 -3.89 -5.98 13.66
CA LYS A 59 -4.60 -6.94 14.52
C LYS A 59 -3.99 -8.34 14.43
N ALA A 60 -3.80 -8.85 13.22
CA ALA A 60 -3.18 -10.15 13.00
C ALA A 60 -1.75 -10.19 13.57
N ARG A 61 -0.91 -9.19 13.28
CA ARG A 61 0.46 -9.12 13.78
C ARG A 61 0.51 -9.07 15.31
N ALA A 62 -0.34 -8.26 15.95
CA ALA A 62 -0.39 -8.14 17.41
C ALA A 62 -0.73 -9.48 18.08
N ALA A 63 -1.59 -10.29 17.47
CA ALA A 63 -1.89 -11.63 17.98
C ALA A 63 -0.74 -12.63 17.76
N LEU A 64 -0.02 -12.51 16.64
CA LEU A 64 1.01 -13.45 16.23
C LEU A 64 2.39 -13.20 16.86
N ARG A 65 2.69 -11.95 17.20
CA ARG A 65 4.01 -11.50 17.68
C ARG A 65 3.92 -10.80 19.04
N ARG A 66 3.09 -11.30 19.95
CA ARG A 66 2.93 -10.76 21.31
C ARG A 66 4.28 -10.68 22.02
N ASP A 67 4.53 -9.56 22.70
CA ASP A 67 5.71 -9.37 23.56
C ASP A 67 5.28 -9.44 25.04
N ASN A 68 5.03 -10.66 25.52
CA ASN A 68 4.61 -10.92 26.90
C ASN A 68 5.56 -11.89 27.63
N GLY A 69 6.81 -11.99 27.17
CA GLY A 69 7.82 -12.92 27.72
C GLY A 69 7.72 -14.36 27.20
N GLN A 70 6.79 -14.66 26.29
CA GLN A 70 6.74 -15.90 25.51
C GLN A 70 6.91 -15.57 24.03
N ILE A 71 7.82 -16.27 23.34
CA ILE A 71 8.04 -16.06 21.90
C ILE A 71 6.88 -16.70 21.15
N ALA A 72 5.88 -15.90 20.78
CA ALA A 72 4.77 -16.37 19.96
C ALA A 72 5.26 -16.76 18.55
N MET A 73 6.20 -16.01 17.98
CA MET A 73 6.79 -16.25 16.66
C MET A 73 8.22 -15.70 16.61
N ASP A 74 9.15 -16.43 16.00
CA ASP A 74 10.55 -16.00 15.89
C ASP A 74 10.67 -14.65 15.17
N SER A 75 11.54 -13.79 15.70
CA SER A 75 11.99 -12.54 15.09
C SER A 75 12.54 -12.71 13.65
N ALA A 76 13.11 -13.88 13.35
CA ALA A 76 13.65 -14.22 12.03
C ALA A 76 12.56 -14.61 11.02
N CYS A 77 11.36 -14.99 11.46
CA CYS A 77 10.25 -15.29 10.56
C CYS A 77 9.90 -14.04 9.75
N ALA A 78 9.78 -14.16 8.43
CA ALA A 78 9.51 -13.02 7.54
C ALA A 78 8.03 -12.56 7.61
N TRP A 79 7.10 -13.48 7.90
CA TRP A 79 5.67 -13.19 7.89
C TRP A 79 5.29 -12.11 8.90
N GLN A 80 4.73 -11.00 8.41
CA GLN A 80 4.32 -9.83 9.21
C GLN A 80 5.40 -9.36 10.19
N ARG A 81 6.67 -9.36 9.77
CA ARG A 81 7.79 -8.94 10.62
C ARG A 81 7.71 -7.46 10.99
N THR A 82 7.47 -6.59 10.01
CA THR A 82 7.45 -5.14 10.17
C THR A 82 6.31 -4.66 11.07
N PRO A 83 6.56 -4.03 12.23
CA PRO A 83 5.53 -3.25 12.91
C PRO A 83 5.15 -2.05 12.03
N ILE A 84 3.84 -1.94 11.72
CA ILE A 84 3.28 -0.80 11.00
C ILE A 84 2.40 0.01 11.94
N GLU A 85 2.69 1.30 12.06
CA GLU A 85 1.93 2.26 12.85
C GLU A 85 1.30 3.32 11.96
N PRO A 86 0.06 3.76 12.24
CA PRO A 86 -0.49 4.95 11.62
C PRO A 86 0.31 6.17 12.10
N LEU A 87 0.58 7.10 11.18
CA LEU A 87 1.29 8.34 11.48
C LEU A 87 0.54 9.18 12.53
N ILE A 88 -0.77 9.24 12.40
CA ILE A 88 -1.73 9.91 13.29
C ILE A 88 -2.98 9.05 13.40
N GLY A 89 -3.72 9.08 14.51
CA GLY A 89 -5.06 8.48 14.61
C GLY A 89 -5.21 7.10 13.92
N ASN A 90 -6.04 7.03 12.89
CA ASN A 90 -6.25 5.86 12.03
C ASN A 90 -5.29 5.77 10.82
N GLY A 91 -4.42 6.76 10.63
CA GLY A 91 -3.44 6.87 9.56
C GLY A 91 -3.78 7.92 8.52
N HIS A 92 -4.99 8.50 8.54
CA HIS A 92 -5.47 9.40 7.49
C HIS A 92 -5.56 10.85 7.96
N TRP A 93 -5.12 11.76 7.07
CA TRP A 93 -5.27 13.21 7.20
C TRP A 93 -6.06 13.75 6.01
N SER A 94 -7.12 14.50 6.33
CA SER A 94 -7.84 15.32 5.36
C SER A 94 -7.35 16.77 5.47
N PRO A 95 -6.79 17.35 4.39
CA PRO A 95 -6.36 18.75 4.38
C PRO A 95 -7.54 19.73 4.26
N VAL A 96 -8.77 19.28 4.47
CA VAL A 96 -9.97 20.12 4.43
C VAL A 96 -10.64 20.05 5.79
N PRO A 97 -10.68 21.16 6.56
CA PRO A 97 -11.32 21.17 7.87
C PRO A 97 -12.80 20.80 7.80
N SER A 98 -13.31 20.20 8.88
CA SER A 98 -14.73 19.87 8.99
C SER A 98 -15.59 21.13 8.87
N GLY A 99 -16.62 21.07 8.03
CA GLY A 99 -17.55 22.17 7.75
C GLY A 99 -17.11 23.13 6.63
N VAL A 100 -15.87 23.04 6.15
CA VAL A 100 -15.39 23.82 4.99
C VAL A 100 -15.73 23.08 3.69
N ARG A 101 -16.48 23.70 2.77
CA ARG A 101 -16.92 23.03 1.54
C ARG A 101 -16.20 23.50 0.29
N THR A 102 -15.86 24.79 0.22
CA THR A 102 -15.27 25.41 -0.97
C THR A 102 -13.99 26.18 -0.64
N PRO A 103 -13.16 26.53 -1.64
CA PRO A 103 -12.06 27.46 -1.45
C PRO A 103 -12.50 28.80 -0.83
N ARG A 104 -13.69 29.32 -1.18
CA ARG A 104 -14.23 30.55 -0.57
C ARG A 104 -14.40 30.43 0.93
N ASP A 105 -14.90 29.29 1.40
CA ASP A 105 -15.06 29.00 2.82
C ASP A 105 -13.69 28.92 3.51
N LEU A 106 -12.77 28.15 2.92
CA LEU A 106 -11.45 27.88 3.50
C LEU A 106 -10.66 29.16 3.71
N PHE A 107 -10.60 30.00 2.68
CA PHE A 107 -9.86 31.25 2.70
C PHE A 107 -10.67 32.42 3.31
N ARG A 108 -11.89 32.17 3.78
CA ARG A 108 -12.77 33.16 4.43
C ARG A 108 -13.01 34.38 3.54
N TYR A 109 -13.37 34.15 2.28
CA TYR A 109 -13.55 35.19 1.26
C TYR A 109 -14.43 36.37 1.72
N ALA A 110 -15.50 36.09 2.47
CA ALA A 110 -16.40 37.11 2.99
C ALA A 110 -15.72 38.13 3.93
N SER A 111 -14.65 37.72 4.59
CA SER A 111 -13.87 38.54 5.53
C SER A 111 -12.69 39.28 4.89
N MET A 112 -12.39 39.00 3.62
CA MET A 112 -11.27 39.62 2.91
C MET A 112 -11.52 41.11 2.63
N ASN A 113 -10.45 41.91 2.67
CA ASN A 113 -10.42 43.29 2.19
C ASN A 113 -10.38 43.35 0.64
N SER A 114 -10.36 44.56 0.05
CA SER A 114 -10.39 44.74 -1.41
C SER A 114 -9.23 44.07 -2.14
N ASP A 115 -8.02 44.18 -1.57
CA ASP A 115 -6.78 43.74 -2.20
C ASP A 115 -6.66 42.22 -2.10
N GLU A 116 -7.01 41.66 -0.94
CA GLU A 116 -7.11 40.21 -0.73
C GLU A 116 -8.13 39.57 -1.68
N ARG A 117 -9.30 40.19 -1.87
CA ARG A 117 -10.31 39.71 -2.82
C ARG A 117 -9.80 39.75 -4.25
N THR A 118 -9.14 40.85 -4.65
CA THR A 118 -8.60 40.98 -6.00
C THR A 118 -7.54 39.92 -6.27
N LEU A 119 -6.68 39.63 -5.29
CA LEU A 119 -5.69 38.56 -5.42
C LEU A 119 -6.37 37.18 -5.50
N PHE A 120 -7.35 36.90 -4.64
CA PHE A 120 -8.10 35.65 -4.65
C PHE A 120 -8.83 35.42 -5.97
N ASP A 121 -9.52 36.45 -6.48
CA ASP A 121 -10.26 36.41 -7.74
C ASP A 121 -9.33 36.28 -8.96
N GLY A 122 -8.11 36.83 -8.88
CA GLY A 122 -7.10 36.67 -9.92
C GLY A 122 -6.43 35.30 -9.92
N LEU A 123 -6.28 34.65 -8.77
CA LEU A 123 -5.63 33.34 -8.64
C LEU A 123 -6.58 32.15 -8.79
N LEU A 124 -7.83 32.29 -8.36
CA LEU A 124 -8.87 31.26 -8.43
C LEU A 124 -10.03 31.80 -9.26
N LEU A 125 -10.17 31.31 -10.49
CA LEU A 125 -11.10 31.91 -11.44
C LEU A 125 -12.56 31.61 -11.05
N ASN A 126 -13.34 32.68 -10.85
CA ASN A 126 -14.75 32.56 -10.48
C ASN A 126 -15.61 32.01 -11.65
N ASP A 127 -15.29 32.42 -12.88
CA ASP A 127 -16.03 31.99 -14.09
C ASP A 127 -15.90 30.48 -14.37
N ASP A 128 -14.78 29.87 -13.96
CA ASP A 128 -14.53 28.42 -14.04
C ASP A 128 -15.06 27.65 -12.81
N ARG A 129 -15.80 28.34 -11.94
CA ARG A 129 -16.32 27.85 -10.66
C ARG A 129 -15.24 27.21 -9.79
N GLU A 130 -13.99 27.67 -9.90
CA GLU A 130 -12.89 27.17 -9.06
C GLU A 130 -13.11 27.49 -7.59
N GLN A 131 -13.60 28.71 -7.34
CA GLN A 131 -13.87 29.23 -6.01
C GLN A 131 -15.01 28.50 -5.27
N GLU A 132 -15.90 27.86 -6.01
CA GLU A 132 -17.09 27.12 -5.53
C GLU A 132 -16.91 25.60 -5.67
N LEU A 133 -15.71 25.14 -6.05
CA LEU A 133 -15.42 23.71 -6.18
C LEU A 133 -15.59 23.02 -4.83
N SER A 134 -16.32 21.90 -4.81
CA SER A 134 -16.39 21.04 -3.63
C SER A 134 -15.00 20.46 -3.32
N LEU A 135 -14.52 20.71 -2.10
CA LEU A 135 -13.23 20.21 -1.62
C LEU A 135 -13.28 18.78 -1.07
N HIS A 136 -14.47 18.22 -0.81
CA HIS A 136 -14.66 16.90 -0.19
C HIS A 136 -14.54 15.71 -1.17
N GLU A 137 -14.48 15.95 -2.47
CA GLU A 137 -14.38 14.88 -3.48
C GLU A 137 -13.05 14.94 -4.24
N GLY A 138 -11.99 15.32 -3.52
CA GLY A 138 -10.69 15.59 -4.11
C GLY A 138 -10.66 16.91 -4.90
N PHE A 139 -9.47 17.29 -5.36
CA PHE A 139 -9.31 18.51 -6.16
C PHE A 139 -9.69 18.34 -7.64
N ARG A 140 -10.36 17.22 -8.00
CA ARG A 140 -10.92 16.91 -9.34
C ARG A 140 -10.00 17.24 -10.55
N GLY A 141 -8.70 17.06 -10.37
CA GLY A 141 -7.70 17.35 -11.39
C GLY A 141 -7.37 18.84 -11.57
N ARG A 142 -7.53 19.66 -10.54
CA ARG A 142 -7.11 21.07 -10.45
C ARG A 142 -5.99 21.21 -9.39
N PRO A 143 -4.72 20.94 -9.77
CA PRO A 143 -3.62 20.92 -8.81
C PRO A 143 -3.34 22.28 -8.16
N ASN A 144 -3.64 23.38 -8.85
CA ASN A 144 -3.53 24.75 -8.33
C ASN A 144 -4.37 24.96 -7.07
N ILE A 145 -5.65 24.55 -7.08
CA ILE A 145 -6.54 24.63 -5.91
C ILE A 145 -6.01 23.75 -4.78
N GLY A 146 -5.65 22.51 -5.11
CA GLY A 146 -5.13 21.57 -4.12
C GLY A 146 -3.86 22.09 -3.44
N ALA A 147 -2.95 22.68 -4.20
CA ALA A 147 -1.70 23.22 -3.68
C ALA A 147 -1.95 24.38 -2.72
N ALA A 148 -2.92 25.26 -3.03
CA ALA A 148 -3.32 26.35 -2.15
C ALA A 148 -3.93 25.82 -0.83
N VAL A 149 -4.85 24.83 -0.91
CA VAL A 149 -5.48 24.20 0.26
C VAL A 149 -4.43 23.55 1.16
N LEU A 150 -3.58 22.70 0.59
CA LEU A 150 -2.53 21.98 1.34
C LEU A 150 -1.51 22.94 1.96
N GLY A 151 -1.12 24.00 1.23
CA GLY A 151 -0.24 25.03 1.76
C GLY A 151 -0.86 25.80 2.91
N ALA A 152 -2.15 26.14 2.83
CA ALA A 152 -2.86 26.84 3.90
C ALA A 152 -3.00 25.99 5.17
N MET A 153 -3.08 24.67 5.01
CA MET A 153 -3.18 23.71 6.12
C MET A 153 -1.81 23.17 6.59
N ALA A 154 -0.71 23.65 6.00
CA ALA A 154 0.64 23.30 6.45
C ALA A 154 1.02 24.08 7.70
N SER A 155 0.67 23.52 8.86
CA SER A 155 0.79 24.20 10.15
C SER A 155 1.15 23.21 11.25
N ASP A 156 2.02 23.61 12.17
CA ASP A 156 2.35 22.85 13.38
C ASP A 156 1.17 22.67 14.34
N LYS A 157 -0.02 23.18 14.02
CA LYS A 157 -1.26 22.86 14.77
C LYS A 157 -1.94 21.60 14.25
N GLU A 158 -1.63 21.18 13.03
CA GLU A 158 -2.18 19.98 12.41
C GLU A 158 -1.39 18.75 12.88
N PRO A 159 -2.04 17.73 13.46
CA PRO A 159 -1.35 16.53 13.96
C PRO A 159 -0.48 15.84 12.91
N PHE A 160 -0.90 15.87 11.65
CA PHE A 160 -0.15 15.32 10.52
C PHE A 160 1.22 15.97 10.38
N TRP A 161 1.26 17.31 10.38
CA TRP A 161 2.49 18.08 10.26
C TRP A 161 3.35 17.96 11.51
N GLN A 162 2.74 18.01 12.70
CA GLN A 162 3.43 17.75 13.96
C GLN A 162 4.16 16.40 13.95
N ALA A 163 3.53 15.34 13.46
CA ALA A 163 4.13 14.01 13.41
C ALA A 163 5.33 13.94 12.47
N LEU A 164 5.28 14.66 11.34
CA LEU A 164 6.38 14.71 10.36
C LEU A 164 7.54 15.62 10.82
N THR A 165 7.25 16.78 11.40
CA THR A 165 8.28 17.66 11.97
C THR A 165 8.95 17.00 13.17
N GLN A 166 8.18 16.33 14.04
CA GLN A 166 8.73 15.52 15.13
C GLN A 166 9.65 14.40 14.62
N ALA A 167 9.32 13.77 13.50
CA ALA A 167 10.22 12.78 12.87
C ALA A 167 11.57 13.41 12.52
N CYS A 168 11.57 14.62 11.96
CA CYS A 168 12.80 15.37 11.66
C CYS A 168 13.56 15.75 12.94
N SER A 169 12.87 16.18 14.00
CA SER A 169 13.49 16.52 15.29
C SER A 169 14.12 15.31 16.00
N GLN A 170 13.58 14.10 15.81
CA GLN A 170 14.22 12.87 16.31
C GLN A 170 15.60 12.67 15.68
N ALA A 171 15.80 13.10 14.44
CA ALA A 171 17.08 12.98 13.77
C ALA A 171 18.18 13.87 14.37
N GLN A 172 17.81 15.01 14.98
CA GLN A 172 18.75 15.83 15.76
C GLN A 172 19.34 15.07 16.96
N HIS A 173 18.66 14.03 17.44
CA HIS A 173 19.08 13.18 18.55
C HIS A 173 19.78 11.90 18.09
N GLY A 174 20.23 11.84 16.82
CA GLY A 174 21.03 10.72 16.28
C GLY A 174 20.23 9.59 15.65
N GLN A 175 18.91 9.74 15.49
CA GLN A 175 18.04 8.75 14.84
C GLN A 175 18.00 8.97 13.32
N ASP A 176 18.34 7.95 12.52
CA ASP A 176 18.19 8.05 11.07
C ASP A 176 16.71 7.92 10.68
N VAL A 177 16.26 8.73 9.72
CA VAL A 177 14.86 8.80 9.28
C VAL A 177 14.78 8.73 7.76
N ARG A 178 13.87 7.90 7.25
CA ARG A 178 13.63 7.74 5.81
C ARG A 178 12.17 8.03 5.51
N LEU A 179 11.90 9.13 4.82
CA LEU A 179 10.57 9.57 4.39
C LEU A 179 10.38 9.21 2.91
N PHE A 180 9.26 8.61 2.55
CA PHE A 180 8.92 8.28 1.17
C PHE A 180 7.53 8.79 0.83
N LEU A 181 7.41 9.66 -0.19
CA LEU A 181 6.15 10.22 -0.64
C LEU A 181 5.71 9.57 -1.96
N VAL A 182 4.44 9.17 -2.08
CA VAL A 182 3.94 8.60 -3.33
C VAL A 182 2.57 9.15 -3.72
N GLY A 183 2.42 9.46 -5.00
CA GLY A 183 1.21 10.05 -5.55
C GLY A 183 1.25 10.10 -7.07
N SER A 184 0.08 10.26 -7.69
CA SER A 184 -0.02 10.40 -9.14
C SER A 184 0.14 11.85 -9.59
N VAL A 185 0.77 12.06 -10.74
CA VAL A 185 0.92 13.40 -11.35
C VAL A 185 -0.28 13.81 -12.22
N PHE A 186 -1.25 12.93 -12.39
CA PHE A 186 -2.45 13.16 -13.21
C PHE A 186 -3.74 13.30 -12.40
N GLY A 187 -3.72 12.86 -11.13
CA GLY A 187 -4.86 13.02 -10.21
C GLY A 187 -4.94 14.44 -9.63
N GLY A 188 -6.08 14.79 -9.01
CA GLY A 188 -6.24 16.08 -8.33
C GLY A 188 -5.41 16.16 -7.04
N THR A 189 -5.63 15.22 -6.12
CA THR A 189 -4.98 15.18 -4.81
C THR A 189 -3.48 14.87 -4.91
N GLY A 190 -3.12 13.82 -5.65
CA GLY A 190 -1.71 13.41 -5.81
C GLY A 190 -0.84 14.52 -6.43
N ALA A 191 -1.29 15.11 -7.54
CA ALA A 191 -0.49 16.10 -8.27
C ALA A 191 -0.34 17.42 -7.52
N ALA A 192 -1.31 17.76 -6.65
CA ALA A 192 -1.23 18.91 -5.76
C ALA A 192 -0.37 18.65 -4.52
N GLY A 193 -0.64 17.53 -3.83
CA GLY A 193 -0.10 17.25 -2.51
C GLY A 193 1.35 16.83 -2.51
N LEU A 194 1.77 15.99 -3.46
CA LEU A 194 3.14 15.50 -3.49
C LEU A 194 4.19 16.62 -3.57
N PRO A 195 4.13 17.57 -4.53
CA PRO A 195 5.16 18.61 -4.62
C PRO A 195 5.10 19.58 -3.43
N VAL A 196 3.89 19.89 -2.92
CA VAL A 196 3.73 20.80 -1.78
C VAL A 196 4.29 20.18 -0.50
N ILE A 197 3.93 18.92 -0.21
CA ILE A 197 4.39 18.23 0.99
C ILE A 197 5.90 18.01 0.94
N ALA A 198 6.44 17.60 -0.21
CA ALA A 198 7.87 17.39 -0.37
C ALA A 198 8.66 18.67 -0.10
N ARG A 199 8.23 19.80 -0.67
CA ARG A 199 8.90 21.09 -0.49
C ARG A 199 8.86 21.57 0.95
N LEU A 200 7.72 21.47 1.61
CA LEU A 200 7.59 21.89 3.01
C LEU A 200 8.47 21.03 3.93
N LEU A 201 8.55 19.72 3.69
CA LEU A 201 9.44 18.83 4.43
C LEU A 201 10.91 19.14 4.14
N ARG A 202 11.29 19.36 2.87
CA ARG A 202 12.67 19.72 2.51
C ARG A 202 13.11 21.00 3.21
N ASN A 203 12.29 22.05 3.14
CA ASN A 203 12.55 23.31 3.82
C ASN A 203 12.74 23.11 5.33
N HIS A 204 11.88 22.30 5.96
CA HIS A 204 11.99 22.03 7.39
C HIS A 204 13.24 21.21 7.75
N ILE A 205 13.59 20.20 6.95
CA ILE A 205 14.81 19.40 7.09
C ILE A 205 16.06 20.30 7.04
N GLU A 206 16.04 21.31 6.16
CA GLU A 206 17.11 22.29 6.04
C GLU A 206 17.17 23.26 7.21
N GLU A 207 16.00 23.78 7.63
CA GLU A 207 15.86 24.69 8.77
C GLU A 207 16.42 24.08 10.06
N VAL A 208 16.12 22.79 10.32
CA VAL A 208 16.58 22.09 11.53
C VAL A 208 17.92 21.37 11.36
N GLN A 209 18.55 21.50 10.19
CA GLN A 209 19.89 21.03 9.84
C GLN A 209 20.11 19.51 10.04
N VAL A 210 19.22 18.69 9.49
CA VAL A 210 19.25 17.21 9.62
C VAL A 210 19.38 16.46 8.29
N GLN A 211 19.87 17.13 7.23
CA GLN A 211 19.99 16.58 5.87
C GLN A 211 20.81 15.27 5.82
N ASP A 212 21.81 15.12 6.70
CA ASP A 212 22.66 13.92 6.73
C ASP A 212 21.95 12.68 7.27
N ARG A 213 20.89 12.87 8.06
CA ARG A 213 20.17 11.80 8.78
C ARG A 213 18.74 11.59 8.29
N VAL A 214 18.13 12.61 7.71
CA VAL A 214 16.78 12.54 7.14
C VAL A 214 16.90 12.47 5.62
N ARG A 215 16.45 11.36 5.05
CA ARG A 215 16.36 11.17 3.60
C ARG A 215 14.91 11.21 3.15
N LEU A 216 14.64 11.96 2.09
CA LEU A 216 13.31 12.13 1.51
C LEU A 216 13.30 11.61 0.07
N GLY A 217 12.72 10.43 -0.11
CA GLY A 217 12.47 9.83 -1.42
C GLY A 217 11.03 10.05 -1.87
N GLY A 218 10.74 9.78 -3.13
CA GLY A 218 9.36 9.75 -3.59
C GLY A 218 9.14 9.01 -4.90
N ALA A 219 7.88 8.69 -5.20
CA ALA A 219 7.47 8.07 -6.46
C ALA A 219 6.33 8.87 -7.12
N LEU A 220 6.53 9.18 -8.41
CA LEU A 220 5.56 9.82 -9.28
C LEU A 220 4.90 8.76 -10.17
N LEU A 221 3.62 8.51 -9.95
CA LEU A 221 2.83 7.66 -10.84
C LEU A 221 2.35 8.46 -12.05
N LEU A 222 2.86 8.12 -13.23
CA LEU A 222 2.37 8.61 -14.52
C LEU A 222 1.02 7.97 -14.86
N PRO A 223 0.23 8.51 -15.80
CA PRO A 223 -1.04 7.88 -16.20
C PRO A 223 -0.85 6.41 -16.56
N TYR A 224 -1.55 5.52 -15.85
CA TYR A 224 -1.50 4.06 -16.06
C TYR A 224 -2.88 3.43 -16.21
N PHE A 225 -3.95 4.21 -16.03
CA PHE A 225 -5.32 3.76 -16.22
C PHE A 225 -6.20 4.86 -16.82
N ALA A 226 -7.31 4.46 -17.44
CA ALA A 226 -8.34 5.35 -17.93
C ALA A 226 -9.72 4.87 -17.50
N PHE A 227 -10.59 5.83 -17.20
CA PHE A 227 -12.02 5.58 -17.06
C PHE A 227 -12.67 5.37 -18.43
N PRO A 228 -13.78 4.60 -18.50
CA PRO A 228 -14.57 4.49 -19.71
C PRO A 228 -15.13 5.88 -20.11
N PRO A 229 -15.41 6.10 -21.41
CA PRO A 229 -15.91 7.38 -21.90
C PRO A 229 -17.23 7.78 -21.20
N PRO A 230 -17.50 9.08 -21.04
CA PRO A 230 -18.71 9.54 -20.36
C PRO A 230 -19.98 9.00 -21.03
N THR A 231 -20.98 8.59 -20.25
CA THR A 231 -22.33 8.31 -20.77
C THR A 231 -23.22 9.54 -20.66
N SER A 232 -24.36 9.58 -21.36
CA SER A 232 -25.31 10.71 -21.30
C SER A 232 -25.91 10.98 -19.91
N ARG A 233 -25.68 10.09 -18.93
CA ARG A 233 -26.05 10.26 -17.52
C ARG A 233 -24.95 10.91 -16.68
N ASP A 234 -23.75 11.06 -17.21
CA ASP A 234 -22.63 11.65 -16.48
C ASP A 234 -22.73 13.18 -16.56
N THR A 235 -23.17 13.80 -15.47
CA THR A 235 -23.38 15.25 -15.38
C THR A 235 -22.09 16.05 -15.16
N ASP A 236 -20.96 15.38 -14.92
CA ASP A 236 -19.71 16.03 -14.56
C ASP A 236 -18.70 16.04 -15.71
N ASN A 237 -18.20 17.24 -16.03
CA ASN A 237 -16.94 17.53 -16.76
C ASN A 237 -15.69 17.01 -16.01
N ALA A 238 -15.84 15.95 -15.23
CA ALA A 238 -14.77 15.34 -14.48
C ALA A 238 -13.71 14.77 -15.42
N ALA A 239 -12.45 14.99 -15.05
CA ALA A 239 -11.24 14.78 -15.83
C ALA A 239 -11.36 13.66 -16.86
N LEU A 240 -11.51 14.05 -18.13
CA LEU A 240 -11.39 13.12 -19.25
C LEU A 240 -10.01 12.46 -19.15
N SER A 241 -9.94 11.13 -19.26
CA SER A 241 -8.68 10.39 -19.26
C SER A 241 -7.68 10.96 -20.29
N ARG A 242 -8.19 11.55 -21.38
CA ARG A 242 -7.41 12.28 -22.39
C ARG A 242 -6.65 13.50 -21.85
N ALA A 243 -7.18 14.16 -20.82
CA ALA A 243 -6.52 15.29 -20.17
C ALA A 243 -5.40 14.86 -19.21
N PHE A 244 -5.34 13.59 -18.79
CA PHE A 244 -4.29 13.10 -17.89
C PHE A 244 -2.89 13.24 -18.50
N LEU A 245 -2.73 12.96 -19.79
CA LEU A 245 -1.43 13.10 -20.46
C LEU A 245 -0.94 14.54 -20.48
N ALA A 246 -1.79 15.49 -20.88
CA ALA A 246 -1.44 16.91 -20.91
C ALA A 246 -1.12 17.45 -19.50
N LYS A 247 -1.92 17.08 -18.49
CA LYS A 247 -1.65 17.45 -17.08
C LYS A 247 -0.33 16.88 -16.58
N SER A 248 -0.05 15.62 -16.91
CA SER A 248 1.21 14.97 -16.54
C SER A 248 2.41 15.67 -17.16
N GLN A 249 2.32 16.07 -18.44
CA GLN A 249 3.40 16.85 -19.08
C GLN A 249 3.69 18.15 -18.32
N GLU A 250 2.66 18.86 -17.88
CA GLU A 250 2.84 20.10 -17.12
C GLU A 250 3.40 19.84 -15.71
N SER A 251 2.89 18.83 -15.01
CA SER A 251 3.46 18.41 -13.72
C SER A 251 4.93 17.98 -13.84
N LEU A 252 5.29 17.24 -14.90
CA LEU A 252 6.68 16.85 -15.13
C LEU A 252 7.58 18.03 -15.46
N ARG A 253 7.07 19.06 -16.18
CA ARG A 253 7.83 20.31 -16.38
C ARG A 253 8.13 20.99 -15.06
N TYR A 254 7.17 21.03 -14.13
CA TYR A 254 7.41 21.56 -12.79
C TYR A 254 8.54 20.80 -12.08
N TYR A 255 8.50 19.46 -12.02
CA TYR A 255 9.58 18.68 -11.41
C TYR A 255 10.92 18.87 -12.13
N ALA A 256 10.92 18.88 -13.46
CA ALA A 256 12.12 19.11 -14.25
C ALA A 256 12.72 20.51 -13.99
N MET A 257 11.90 21.54 -13.76
CA MET A 257 12.37 22.87 -13.37
C MET A 257 12.99 22.85 -11.97
N ARG A 258 12.33 22.21 -11.00
CA ARG A 258 12.82 22.07 -9.61
C ARG A 258 14.15 21.32 -9.53
N GLN A 259 14.41 20.38 -10.44
CA GLN A 259 15.64 19.59 -10.44
C GLN A 259 16.83 20.26 -11.15
N ARG A 260 16.67 21.49 -11.69
CA ARG A 260 17.73 22.16 -12.46
C ARG A 260 18.92 22.60 -11.61
N THR A 261 18.68 22.94 -10.35
CA THR A 261 19.72 23.40 -9.43
C THR A 261 19.72 22.51 -8.18
N GLN A 262 20.89 22.29 -7.58
CA GLN A 262 21.00 21.46 -6.38
C GLN A 262 20.20 22.04 -5.20
N ASP A 263 20.15 23.38 -5.09
CA ASP A 263 19.44 24.10 -4.03
C ASP A 263 17.91 24.03 -4.14
N GLU A 264 17.38 23.53 -5.27
CA GLU A 264 15.94 23.43 -5.51
C GLU A 264 15.43 21.97 -5.47
N GLN A 265 16.28 21.01 -5.12
CA GLN A 265 15.90 19.60 -5.12
C GLN A 265 15.06 19.22 -3.89
N ASP A 266 13.80 18.84 -4.13
CA ASP A 266 12.91 18.34 -3.08
C ASP A 266 13.31 16.94 -2.58
N PHE A 267 13.83 16.08 -3.47
CA PHE A 267 14.01 14.66 -3.21
C PHE A 267 15.47 14.24 -3.28
N ASP A 268 15.86 13.35 -2.38
CA ASP A 268 17.11 12.61 -2.49
C ASP A 268 17.03 11.56 -3.61
N ASP A 269 15.93 10.79 -3.69
CA ASP A 269 15.66 9.87 -4.81
C ASP A 269 14.21 10.05 -5.31
N LEU A 270 14.02 10.22 -6.61
CA LEU A 270 12.70 10.35 -7.22
C LEU A 270 12.46 9.26 -8.26
N TYR A 271 11.50 8.39 -8.00
CA TYR A 271 11.14 7.29 -8.89
C TYR A 271 10.02 7.73 -9.85
N LEU A 272 10.25 7.62 -11.15
CA LEU A 272 9.23 7.90 -12.16
C LEU A 272 8.63 6.58 -12.66
N MET A 273 7.35 6.37 -12.36
CA MET A 273 6.66 5.13 -12.65
C MET A 273 5.70 5.30 -13.83
N GLY A 274 6.15 4.85 -15.00
CA GLY A 274 5.33 4.71 -16.19
C GLY A 274 4.75 3.30 -16.33
N TRP A 275 3.70 3.18 -17.13
CA TRP A 275 3.19 1.89 -17.61
C TRP A 275 3.08 1.93 -19.13
N PRO A 276 3.43 0.84 -19.86
CA PRO A 276 3.38 0.83 -21.32
C PRO A 276 1.95 1.03 -21.86
N ASP A 277 0.96 0.52 -21.14
CA ASP A 277 -0.45 0.62 -21.52
C ASP A 277 -1.23 1.55 -20.59
N ILE A 278 -2.33 2.10 -21.10
CA ILE A 278 -3.37 2.69 -20.25
C ILE A 278 -4.42 1.61 -20.00
N VAL A 279 -4.45 1.07 -18.78
CA VAL A 279 -5.42 0.02 -18.40
C VAL A 279 -6.83 0.63 -18.35
N ALA A 280 -7.74 0.10 -19.15
CA ALA A 280 -9.14 0.53 -19.12
C ALA A 280 -9.83 -0.07 -17.89
N LEU A 281 -10.38 0.81 -17.03
CA LEU A 281 -11.20 0.38 -15.91
C LEU A 281 -12.63 0.07 -16.37
N ASP A 282 -13.29 -0.86 -15.68
CA ASP A 282 -14.65 -1.29 -16.05
C ASP A 282 -15.71 -0.23 -15.72
N MET A 283 -15.49 0.56 -14.66
CA MET A 283 -16.45 1.52 -14.14
C MET A 283 -15.83 2.91 -13.96
N ARG A 284 -16.63 3.95 -14.23
CA ARG A 284 -16.25 5.35 -13.98
C ARG A 284 -16.69 5.76 -12.57
N GLN A 285 -15.77 5.68 -11.62
CA GLN A 285 -15.97 6.13 -10.24
C GLN A 285 -14.82 7.06 -9.88
N ILE A 286 -15.09 8.36 -9.72
CA ILE A 286 -14.05 9.41 -9.70
C ILE A 286 -13.76 9.90 -8.27
N GLY A 287 -14.67 9.63 -7.33
CA GLY A 287 -14.62 10.07 -5.94
C GLY A 287 -15.64 9.33 -5.07
N GLY A 288 -15.54 9.55 -3.77
CA GLY A 288 -16.41 9.02 -2.73
C GLY A 288 -16.30 7.51 -2.53
N LYS A 289 -17.28 6.98 -1.79
CA LYS A 289 -17.40 5.54 -1.49
C LYS A 289 -17.36 4.66 -2.72
N PRO A 290 -17.98 5.03 -3.86
CA PRO A 290 -17.91 4.19 -5.05
C PRO A 290 -16.50 4.06 -5.62
N GLN A 291 -15.53 4.94 -5.34
CA GLN A 291 -14.20 4.89 -5.95
C GLN A 291 -13.33 3.74 -5.41
N HIS A 292 -13.64 2.51 -5.81
CA HIS A 292 -12.88 1.30 -5.52
C HIS A 292 -12.19 0.79 -6.78
N ASN A 293 -11.18 1.54 -7.24
CA ASN A 293 -10.40 1.12 -8.40
C ASN A 293 -9.61 -0.15 -8.04
N PRO A 294 -9.51 -1.13 -8.97
CA PRO A 294 -8.71 -2.31 -8.72
C PRO A 294 -7.24 -1.95 -8.53
N PRO A 295 -6.48 -2.76 -7.78
CA PRO A 295 -5.03 -2.67 -7.73
C PRO A 295 -4.44 -2.99 -9.11
N LEU A 296 -3.32 -2.36 -9.46
CA LEU A 296 -2.61 -2.53 -10.72
C LEU A 296 -1.09 -2.58 -10.50
N MET A 297 -0.36 -3.21 -11.42
CA MET A 297 1.10 -3.39 -11.30
C MET A 297 1.90 -2.11 -11.00
N PRO A 298 1.61 -0.92 -11.59
CA PRO A 298 2.35 0.30 -11.29
C PRO A 298 2.42 0.64 -9.79
N GLU A 299 1.38 0.31 -9.03
CA GLU A 299 1.34 0.54 -7.57
C GLU A 299 2.28 -0.43 -6.83
N LEU A 300 2.37 -1.69 -7.28
CA LEU A 300 3.34 -2.65 -6.75
C LEU A 300 4.77 -2.20 -7.03
N TYR A 301 5.06 -1.72 -8.25
CA TYR A 301 6.39 -1.17 -8.58
C TYR A 301 6.74 0.04 -7.72
N ALA A 302 5.80 0.96 -7.49
CA ALA A 302 6.01 2.10 -6.59
C ALA A 302 6.23 1.67 -5.13
N ALA A 303 5.52 0.65 -4.66
CA ALA A 303 5.73 0.08 -3.33
C ALA A 303 7.08 -0.63 -3.19
N LEU A 304 7.56 -1.32 -4.25
CA LEU A 304 8.89 -1.91 -4.31
C LEU A 304 9.98 -0.82 -4.29
N ALA A 305 9.77 0.31 -4.97
CA ALA A 305 10.67 1.45 -4.89
C ALA A 305 10.75 2.04 -3.47
N ALA A 306 9.63 2.18 -2.77
CA ALA A 306 9.62 2.59 -1.36
C ALA A 306 10.42 1.60 -0.51
N THR A 307 10.20 0.30 -0.71
CA THR A 307 10.88 -0.76 0.02
C THR A 307 12.40 -0.74 -0.23
N ARG A 308 12.82 -0.57 -1.50
CA ARG A 308 14.23 -0.41 -1.87
C ARG A 308 14.85 0.82 -1.20
N PHE A 309 14.18 1.96 -1.26
CA PHE A 309 14.63 3.19 -0.59
C PHE A 309 14.77 3.00 0.92
N PHE A 310 13.82 2.30 1.56
CA PHE A 310 13.90 1.99 2.99
C PHE A 310 14.99 0.99 3.34
N ALA A 311 15.40 0.11 2.43
CA ALA A 311 16.51 -0.80 2.66
C ALA A 311 17.86 -0.11 2.44
N GLN A 312 18.04 0.54 1.29
CA GLN A 312 19.33 1.02 0.80
C GLN A 312 19.64 2.47 1.20
N GLY A 313 18.62 3.25 1.57
CA GLY A 313 18.74 4.70 1.70
C GLY A 313 18.72 5.39 0.33
N ALA A 314 19.04 6.68 0.33
CA ALA A 314 19.15 7.46 -0.90
C ALA A 314 20.42 7.13 -1.68
N SER A 315 20.35 7.23 -3.01
CA SER A 315 21.52 7.14 -3.89
C SER A 315 22.46 8.33 -3.70
N ALA A 316 23.77 8.14 -3.91
CA ALA A 316 24.78 9.17 -3.66
C ALA A 316 24.67 10.43 -4.55
N ASP A 317 24.04 10.33 -5.73
CA ASP A 317 24.06 11.39 -6.77
C ASP A 317 22.69 12.01 -7.09
N HIS A 318 21.71 11.93 -6.18
CA HIS A 318 20.35 12.45 -6.40
C HIS A 318 19.72 11.98 -7.73
N ARG A 319 19.15 10.78 -7.75
CA ARG A 319 18.76 10.14 -9.02
C ARG A 319 17.26 10.24 -9.29
N VAL A 320 16.92 10.59 -10.54
CA VAL A 320 15.63 10.22 -11.10
C VAL A 320 15.74 8.78 -11.60
N LEU A 321 15.03 7.87 -10.93
CA LEU A 321 15.09 6.44 -11.20
C LEU A 321 13.89 6.03 -12.03
N HIS A 322 14.14 5.45 -13.20
CA HIS A 322 13.10 4.98 -14.12
C HIS A 322 13.19 3.46 -14.25
N ILE A 323 12.04 2.82 -14.43
CA ILE A 323 11.98 1.39 -14.73
C ILE A 323 11.63 1.24 -16.21
N GLY A 324 12.56 0.69 -16.98
CA GLY A 324 12.38 0.35 -18.38
C GLY A 324 11.74 -1.03 -18.52
N TYR A 325 10.91 -1.19 -19.55
CA TYR A 325 10.35 -2.46 -19.95
C TYR A 325 10.83 -2.79 -21.37
N ASP A 326 11.14 -4.07 -21.60
CA ASP A 326 11.47 -4.59 -22.92
C ASP A 326 10.19 -4.70 -23.77
N SER A 327 9.99 -3.76 -24.68
CA SER A 327 8.78 -3.66 -25.52
C SER A 327 8.53 -4.86 -26.43
N GLU A 328 9.54 -5.72 -26.66
CA GLU A 328 9.36 -6.94 -27.45
C GLU A 328 8.71 -8.08 -26.65
N ARG A 329 8.77 -8.01 -25.32
CA ARG A 329 8.07 -8.97 -24.46
C ARG A 329 6.57 -8.72 -24.50
N GLN A 330 5.79 -9.79 -24.36
CA GLN A 330 4.32 -9.74 -24.23
C GLN A 330 3.82 -10.20 -22.86
N ALA A 331 4.75 -10.58 -21.98
CA ALA A 331 4.43 -11.05 -20.64
C ALA A 331 5.43 -10.51 -19.62
N LEU A 332 4.91 -10.24 -18.43
CA LEU A 332 5.66 -9.85 -17.24
C LEU A 332 5.58 -10.99 -16.24
N GLY A 333 6.74 -11.46 -15.79
CA GLY A 333 6.87 -12.46 -14.74
C GLY A 333 7.65 -11.93 -13.54
N TRP A 334 7.98 -12.84 -12.62
CA TRP A 334 8.73 -12.50 -11.41
C TRP A 334 10.10 -11.88 -11.66
N GLY A 335 10.78 -12.28 -12.73
CA GLY A 335 12.11 -11.77 -13.07
C GLY A 335 12.11 -10.31 -13.53
N ASP A 336 10.94 -9.75 -13.87
CA ASP A 336 10.79 -8.36 -14.26
C ASP A 336 10.56 -7.43 -13.06
N LEU A 337 10.28 -7.98 -11.87
CA LEU A 337 10.12 -7.18 -10.66
C LEU A 337 11.49 -6.71 -10.14
N PRO A 338 11.65 -5.43 -9.78
CA PRO A 338 12.91 -4.91 -9.27
C PRO A 338 13.22 -5.51 -7.90
N GLY A 339 14.48 -5.91 -7.69
CA GLY A 339 14.95 -6.36 -6.39
C GLY A 339 15.03 -5.20 -5.38
N VAL A 340 14.78 -5.53 -4.10
CA VAL A 340 14.76 -4.57 -2.99
C VAL A 340 16.14 -4.44 -2.35
N GLN A 341 16.82 -5.56 -2.07
CA GLN A 341 18.18 -5.56 -1.51
C GLN A 341 19.25 -5.90 -2.55
N ARG A 342 18.90 -6.73 -3.54
CA ARG A 342 19.78 -7.15 -4.64
C ARG A 342 19.28 -6.55 -5.95
N GLU A 343 20.14 -6.53 -6.98
CA GLU A 343 19.72 -6.08 -8.32
C GLU A 343 18.76 -7.07 -8.98
N GLU A 344 18.81 -8.36 -8.61
CA GLU A 344 17.96 -9.41 -9.16
C GLU A 344 16.64 -9.59 -8.39
N GLY A 345 15.51 -9.71 -9.11
CA GLY A 345 14.13 -9.82 -8.57
C GLY A 345 13.77 -11.17 -7.91
N SER A 346 14.70 -12.11 -7.80
CA SER A 346 14.45 -13.44 -7.22
C SER A 346 13.99 -13.39 -5.76
N GLU A 347 14.46 -12.39 -5.00
CA GLU A 347 14.04 -12.10 -3.63
C GLU A 347 12.51 -11.87 -3.51
N ILE A 348 11.94 -11.16 -4.49
CA ILE A 348 10.52 -10.78 -4.48
C ILE A 348 9.65 -12.02 -4.67
N LYS A 349 10.05 -12.91 -5.59
CA LYS A 349 9.39 -14.19 -5.79
C LYS A 349 9.42 -15.06 -4.55
N SER A 350 10.60 -15.23 -3.95
CA SER A 350 10.73 -16.03 -2.73
C SER A 350 9.87 -15.47 -1.59
N SER A 351 9.84 -14.15 -1.42
CA SER A 351 9.12 -13.50 -0.31
C SER A 351 7.61 -13.41 -0.55
N LEU A 352 7.17 -12.71 -1.62
CA LEU A 352 5.76 -12.52 -1.93
C LEU A 352 5.10 -13.83 -2.40
N GLY A 353 5.83 -14.67 -3.14
CA GLY A 353 5.34 -15.99 -3.52
C GLY A 353 5.12 -16.93 -2.33
N GLN A 354 6.04 -16.95 -1.36
CA GLN A 354 5.83 -17.67 -0.09
C GLN A 354 4.63 -17.12 0.69
N ALA A 355 4.49 -15.79 0.76
CA ALA A 355 3.36 -15.12 1.40
C ALA A 355 2.01 -15.50 0.77
N LEU A 356 1.93 -15.56 -0.56
CA LEU A 356 0.74 -15.99 -1.28
C LEU A 356 0.42 -17.47 -1.04
N ARG A 357 1.44 -18.34 -1.03
CA ARG A 357 1.27 -19.76 -0.69
C ARG A 357 0.77 -19.95 0.74
N PHE A 358 1.36 -19.23 1.69
CA PHE A 358 0.91 -19.23 3.08
C PHE A 358 -0.53 -18.73 3.20
N ALA A 359 -0.85 -17.59 2.60
CA ALA A 359 -2.19 -17.02 2.66
C ALA A 359 -3.24 -17.98 2.07
N HIS A 360 -2.90 -18.66 0.98
CA HIS A 360 -3.73 -19.70 0.38
C HIS A 360 -3.93 -20.86 1.35
N VAL A 361 -2.88 -21.54 1.80
CA VAL A 361 -3.05 -22.73 2.65
C VAL A 361 -3.69 -22.39 3.99
N TYR A 362 -3.37 -21.24 4.59
CA TYR A 362 -4.00 -20.81 5.83
C TYR A 362 -5.49 -20.55 5.64
N SER A 363 -5.88 -19.67 4.71
CA SER A 363 -7.29 -19.29 4.55
C SER A 363 -8.19 -20.41 4.01
N ARG A 364 -7.63 -21.30 3.18
CA ARG A 364 -8.38 -22.37 2.50
C ARG A 364 -8.41 -23.67 3.29
N VAL A 365 -7.35 -24.01 4.02
CA VAL A 365 -7.24 -25.28 4.75
C VAL A 365 -7.35 -25.08 6.25
N TYR A 366 -6.45 -24.31 6.85
CA TYR A 366 -6.31 -24.30 8.31
C TYR A 366 -7.30 -23.40 9.03
N SER A 367 -7.62 -22.23 8.48
CA SER A 367 -8.57 -21.28 9.07
C SER A 367 -9.96 -21.93 9.31
N PRO A 368 -10.59 -22.61 8.33
CA PRO A 368 -11.84 -23.33 8.57
C PRO A 368 -11.76 -24.39 9.68
N LEU A 369 -10.63 -25.10 9.78
CA LEU A 369 -10.39 -26.12 10.81
C LEU A 369 -10.22 -25.51 12.21
N LEU A 370 -9.58 -24.34 12.29
CA LEU A 370 -9.31 -23.63 13.53
C LEU A 370 -10.51 -22.81 14.01
N GLN A 371 -11.37 -22.34 13.11
CA GLN A 371 -12.64 -21.71 13.46
C GLN A 371 -13.66 -22.73 14.00
N ASN A 372 -13.61 -23.97 13.50
CA ASN A 372 -14.52 -25.05 13.90
C ASN A 372 -13.76 -26.29 14.39
N ILE A 373 -13.10 -26.16 15.55
CA ILE A 373 -12.23 -27.20 16.13
C ILE A 373 -13.05 -28.41 16.57
N SER A 374 -13.10 -29.44 15.72
CA SER A 374 -13.74 -30.72 16.04
C SER A 374 -12.86 -31.60 16.96
N PRO A 375 -13.45 -32.61 17.64
CA PRO A 375 -12.67 -33.57 18.42
C PRO A 375 -11.60 -34.32 17.61
N HIS A 376 -11.80 -34.48 16.30
CA HIS A 376 -10.83 -35.10 15.41
C HIS A 376 -9.60 -34.19 15.22
N ILE A 377 -9.82 -32.89 14.97
CA ILE A 377 -8.74 -31.90 14.81
C ILE A 377 -7.96 -31.72 16.12
N ALA A 378 -8.65 -31.62 17.27
CA ALA A 378 -8.01 -31.51 18.58
C ALA A 378 -7.15 -32.74 18.97
N LYS A 379 -7.34 -33.88 18.30
CA LYS A 379 -6.53 -35.10 18.49
C LYS A 379 -5.32 -35.16 17.56
N GLN A 380 -5.26 -34.32 16.53
CA GLN A 380 -4.13 -34.30 15.60
C GLN A 380 -2.85 -33.90 16.33
N TYR A 381 -1.75 -34.55 15.97
CA TYR A 381 -0.48 -34.36 16.66
C TYR A 381 0.08 -32.95 16.43
N TRP A 382 0.02 -32.44 15.20
CA TRP A 382 0.41 -31.06 14.90
C TRP A 382 -0.37 -30.04 15.74
N PHE A 383 -1.69 -30.24 15.92
CA PHE A 383 -2.54 -29.34 16.70
C PHE A 383 -2.09 -29.29 18.16
N ARG A 384 -1.96 -30.48 18.79
CA ARG A 384 -1.54 -30.58 20.20
C ARG A 384 -0.14 -30.03 20.43
N ARG A 385 0.76 -30.20 19.47
CA ARG A 385 2.15 -29.77 19.61
C ARG A 385 2.34 -28.28 19.39
N LEU A 386 1.71 -27.72 18.35
CA LEU A 386 1.93 -26.34 17.92
C LEU A 386 0.97 -25.36 18.58
N LEU A 387 -0.26 -25.77 18.88
CA LEU A 387 -1.31 -24.90 19.40
C LEU A 387 -1.68 -25.18 20.86
N ASP A 388 -1.78 -26.46 21.27
CA ASP A 388 -2.26 -26.88 22.60
C ASP A 388 -1.18 -27.61 23.44
N ARG A 389 0.03 -27.04 23.47
CA ARG A 389 1.18 -27.69 24.11
C ARG A 389 0.99 -27.76 25.63
N ALA A 390 0.65 -28.96 26.13
CA ALA A 390 0.47 -29.26 27.56
C ALA A 390 -0.53 -28.35 28.30
N GLY A 391 -1.59 -27.89 27.61
CA GLY A 391 -2.59 -26.98 28.18
C GLY A 391 -2.07 -25.57 28.47
N ARG A 392 -0.87 -25.24 27.97
CA ARG A 392 -0.24 -23.91 28.04
C ARG A 392 -0.43 -23.09 26.77
N GLY A 393 -1.12 -23.66 25.78
CA GLY A 393 -1.45 -23.02 24.52
C GLY A 393 -2.50 -21.93 24.65
N ASP A 394 -2.69 -21.14 23.59
CA ASP A 394 -3.81 -20.20 23.53
C ASP A 394 -5.13 -20.99 23.60
N ASP A 395 -6.07 -20.56 24.45
CA ASP A 395 -7.45 -21.03 24.33
C ASP A 395 -8.04 -20.46 23.04
N LEU A 396 -7.93 -21.24 21.96
CA LEU A 396 -8.46 -20.88 20.64
C LEU A 396 -9.98 -20.73 20.62
N ARG A 397 -10.69 -21.11 21.68
CA ARG A 397 -12.12 -20.88 21.82
C ARG A 397 -12.45 -19.54 22.47
N SER A 398 -11.50 -18.86 23.09
CA SER A 398 -11.67 -17.53 23.66
C SER A 398 -11.99 -16.49 22.57
N ASP A 399 -12.72 -15.44 22.93
CA ASP A 399 -13.09 -14.39 21.97
C ASP A 399 -11.86 -13.72 21.36
N SER A 400 -10.84 -13.42 22.17
CA SER A 400 -9.58 -12.84 21.67
C SER A 400 -8.85 -13.73 20.67
N ALA A 401 -8.86 -15.06 20.86
CA ALA A 401 -8.24 -15.96 19.91
C ALA A 401 -9.07 -16.14 18.63
N ARG A 402 -10.41 -16.12 18.73
CA ARG A 402 -11.29 -16.11 17.55
C ARG A 402 -11.12 -14.84 16.73
N ASP A 403 -11.00 -13.70 17.37
CA ASP A 403 -10.74 -12.42 16.71
C ASP A 403 -9.38 -12.42 16.00
N ALA A 404 -8.35 -13.02 16.62
CA ALA A 404 -7.05 -13.20 16.00
C ALA A 404 -7.10 -14.11 14.77
N LEU A 405 -7.75 -15.27 14.87
CA LEU A 405 -7.94 -16.21 13.77
C LEU A 405 -8.70 -15.56 12.60
N SER A 406 -9.76 -14.81 12.91
CA SER A 406 -10.58 -14.07 11.95
C SER A 406 -9.80 -12.94 11.26
N SER A 407 -9.02 -12.17 12.02
CA SER A 407 -8.20 -11.09 11.46
C SER A 407 -7.10 -11.64 10.54
N LEU A 408 -6.46 -12.75 10.93
CA LEU A 408 -5.47 -13.42 10.09
C LEU A 408 -6.09 -14.01 8.82
N ASP A 409 -7.27 -14.63 8.92
CA ASP A 409 -8.00 -15.15 7.76
C ASP A 409 -8.38 -14.03 6.79
N THR A 410 -8.93 -12.94 7.32
CA THR A 410 -9.31 -11.76 6.57
C THR A 410 -8.12 -11.17 5.83
N HIS A 411 -6.99 -10.97 6.52
CA HIS A 411 -5.78 -10.44 5.90
C HIS A 411 -5.20 -11.39 4.83
N CYS A 412 -5.19 -12.71 5.07
CA CYS A 412 -4.77 -13.69 4.07
C CYS A 412 -5.66 -13.66 2.82
N ARG A 413 -6.99 -13.58 2.99
CA ARG A 413 -7.93 -13.44 1.86
C ARG A 413 -7.75 -12.13 1.11
N GLN A 414 -7.53 -11.03 1.82
CA GLN A 414 -7.23 -9.72 1.22
C GLN A 414 -5.95 -9.77 0.39
N LEU A 415 -4.85 -10.34 0.92
CA LEU A 415 -3.59 -10.49 0.18
C LEU A 415 -3.78 -11.30 -1.12
N LEU A 416 -4.52 -12.42 -1.05
CA LEU A 416 -4.83 -13.20 -2.25
C LEU A 416 -5.66 -12.36 -3.23
N ARG A 417 -6.84 -11.89 -2.82
CA ARG A 417 -7.74 -11.12 -3.70
C ARG A 417 -7.02 -9.92 -4.31
N TRP A 418 -6.19 -9.20 -3.56
CA TRP A 418 -5.34 -8.12 -4.05
C TRP A 418 -4.39 -8.59 -5.15
N ALA A 419 -3.56 -9.60 -4.90
CA ALA A 419 -2.54 -10.05 -5.86
C ALA A 419 -3.16 -10.59 -7.16
N PHE A 420 -4.24 -11.37 -7.05
CA PHE A 420 -4.94 -11.93 -8.19
C PHE A 420 -5.69 -10.87 -8.99
N THR A 421 -6.33 -9.91 -8.31
CA THR A 421 -6.96 -8.77 -9.00
C THR A 421 -5.92 -7.94 -9.73
N LEU A 422 -4.79 -7.64 -9.08
CA LEU A 422 -3.70 -6.87 -9.64
C LEU A 422 -3.15 -7.48 -10.91
N GLN A 423 -2.88 -8.80 -10.88
CA GLN A 423 -2.49 -9.55 -12.07
C GLN A 423 -3.55 -9.51 -13.16
N HIS A 424 -4.80 -9.86 -12.82
CA HIS A 424 -5.88 -10.00 -13.79
C HIS A 424 -6.21 -8.67 -14.48
N GLN A 425 -6.41 -7.61 -13.70
CA GLN A 425 -6.81 -6.30 -14.22
C GLN A 425 -5.69 -5.66 -15.04
N THR A 426 -4.43 -5.81 -14.62
CA THR A 426 -3.31 -5.34 -15.43
C THR A 426 -3.20 -6.13 -16.75
N SER A 427 -3.51 -7.43 -16.73
CA SER A 427 -3.46 -8.30 -17.92
C SER A 427 -4.58 -8.02 -18.95
N LYS A 428 -5.52 -7.12 -18.66
CA LYS A 428 -6.49 -6.63 -19.66
C LYS A 428 -5.84 -5.71 -20.70
N GLY A 429 -4.64 -5.18 -20.42
CA GLY A 429 -3.81 -4.48 -21.39
C GLY A 429 -3.12 -5.44 -22.38
N HIS A 430 -2.14 -4.94 -23.12
CA HIS A 430 -1.33 -5.78 -24.02
C HIS A 430 -0.32 -6.62 -23.24
N LEU A 431 0.10 -6.16 -22.06
CA LEU A 431 1.06 -6.85 -21.21
C LEU A 431 0.38 -7.88 -20.29
N LYS A 432 0.57 -9.17 -20.57
CA LYS A 432 0.07 -10.23 -19.70
C LYS A 432 0.92 -10.36 -18.44
N VAL A 433 0.32 -10.36 -17.26
CA VAL A 433 1.03 -10.54 -15.98
C VAL A 433 0.92 -11.99 -15.54
N MET A 434 2.05 -12.61 -15.18
CA MET A 434 2.21 -14.02 -14.86
C MET A 434 2.97 -14.19 -13.53
N LEU A 435 2.32 -13.86 -12.42
CA LEU A 435 2.87 -14.02 -11.06
C LEU A 435 2.30 -15.27 -10.36
N ALA A 436 1.00 -15.54 -10.52
CA ALA A 436 0.32 -16.68 -9.91
C ALA A 436 -0.68 -17.33 -10.88
N LYS A 437 -0.90 -18.63 -10.75
CA LYS A 437 -1.98 -19.32 -11.49
C LYS A 437 -3.33 -18.96 -10.87
N ASN A 438 -4.32 -18.64 -11.71
CA ASN A 438 -5.69 -18.27 -11.31
C ASN A 438 -6.45 -19.45 -10.69
N ILE A 439 -6.03 -19.87 -9.50
CA ILE A 439 -6.62 -20.97 -8.74
C ILE A 439 -7.62 -20.37 -7.75
N GLY A 440 -8.90 -20.77 -7.83
CA GLY A 440 -9.91 -20.40 -6.84
C GLY A 440 -10.69 -19.09 -7.11
N LEU A 441 -10.38 -18.36 -8.19
CA LEU A 441 -11.12 -17.16 -8.59
C LEU A 441 -12.50 -17.48 -9.19
N VAL A 442 -13.51 -16.66 -8.87
CA VAL A 442 -14.87 -16.77 -9.42
C VAL A 442 -15.05 -15.77 -10.56
N GLY A 443 -14.80 -16.21 -11.79
CA GLY A 443 -14.96 -15.34 -12.96
C GLY A 443 -14.08 -14.09 -12.93
N ASP A 444 -14.49 -13.07 -13.68
CA ASP A 444 -13.69 -11.87 -13.96
C ASP A 444 -14.31 -10.58 -13.38
N SER A 445 -15.42 -10.69 -12.64
CA SER A 445 -16.15 -9.55 -12.08
C SER A 445 -15.54 -9.06 -10.77
N LEU A 446 -15.43 -7.74 -10.62
CA LEU A 446 -15.02 -7.09 -9.39
C LEU A 446 -16.20 -6.95 -8.42
N GLU A 447 -15.94 -7.16 -7.14
CA GLU A 447 -16.88 -6.86 -6.05
C GLU A 447 -16.90 -5.35 -5.72
N GLU A 448 -17.77 -4.93 -4.81
CA GLU A 448 -17.89 -3.51 -4.41
C GLU A 448 -16.58 -2.90 -3.88
N ASP A 449 -15.69 -3.73 -3.32
CA ASP A 449 -14.38 -3.30 -2.83
C ASP A 449 -13.32 -3.19 -3.94
N GLY A 450 -13.69 -3.44 -5.20
CA GLY A 450 -12.79 -3.36 -6.36
C GLY A 450 -11.85 -4.55 -6.49
N LEU A 451 -12.10 -5.65 -5.77
CA LEU A 451 -11.31 -6.88 -5.84
C LEU A 451 -12.13 -8.04 -6.42
N LEU A 452 -11.48 -8.92 -7.17
CA LEU A 452 -12.06 -10.15 -7.67
C LEU A 452 -12.58 -11.04 -6.54
N ASN A 453 -13.64 -11.77 -6.82
CA ASN A 453 -14.22 -12.72 -5.89
C ASN A 453 -13.46 -14.06 -5.88
N TRP A 454 -13.46 -14.72 -4.73
CA TRP A 454 -12.87 -16.03 -4.50
C TRP A 454 -13.98 -17.04 -4.17
N HIS A 455 -13.89 -18.27 -4.69
CA HIS A 455 -14.89 -19.29 -4.41
C HIS A 455 -15.04 -19.51 -2.91
N SER A 456 -16.27 -19.49 -2.40
CA SER A 456 -16.55 -19.71 -0.98
C SER A 456 -16.10 -21.09 -0.51
N ALA A 457 -16.26 -22.11 -1.35
CA ALA A 457 -15.78 -23.47 -1.10
C ALA A 457 -14.46 -23.76 -1.83
N VAL A 458 -13.62 -24.57 -1.20
CA VAL A 458 -12.38 -25.09 -1.78
C VAL A 458 -12.71 -26.27 -2.69
N SER A 459 -12.22 -26.25 -3.93
CA SER A 459 -12.36 -27.39 -4.83
C SER A 459 -11.18 -28.36 -4.70
N ARG A 460 -11.41 -29.65 -5.01
CA ARG A 460 -10.33 -30.65 -5.06
C ARG A 460 -9.22 -30.25 -6.04
N ARG A 461 -9.60 -29.71 -7.20
CA ARG A 461 -8.67 -29.21 -8.21
C ARG A 461 -7.79 -28.07 -7.69
N GLU A 462 -8.36 -27.17 -6.89
CA GLU A 462 -7.61 -26.07 -6.26
C GLU A 462 -6.52 -26.61 -5.32
N LEU A 463 -6.85 -27.63 -4.51
CA LEU A 463 -5.88 -28.27 -3.62
C LEU A 463 -4.78 -29.01 -4.40
N GLU A 464 -5.15 -29.73 -5.47
CA GLU A 464 -4.19 -30.47 -6.32
C GLU A 464 -3.23 -29.52 -7.07
N GLN A 465 -3.68 -28.31 -7.42
CA GLN A 465 -2.88 -27.30 -8.13
C GLN A 465 -2.07 -26.39 -7.20
N PHE A 466 -2.19 -26.54 -5.87
CA PHE A 466 -1.48 -25.69 -4.91
C PHE A 466 0.06 -25.62 -5.09
N PRO A 467 0.79 -26.72 -5.38
CA PRO A 467 2.24 -26.65 -5.64
C PRO A 467 2.58 -25.63 -6.75
N ASP A 468 1.69 -25.53 -7.73
CA ASP A 468 1.82 -24.73 -8.93
C ASP A 468 1.25 -23.30 -8.79
N LEU A 469 0.80 -22.90 -7.59
CA LEU A 469 0.12 -21.62 -7.35
C LEU A 469 0.96 -20.43 -7.86
N ILE A 470 2.26 -20.46 -7.67
CA ILE A 470 3.18 -19.40 -8.07
C ILE A 470 3.73 -19.73 -9.47
N ALA A 471 3.66 -18.77 -10.38
CA ALA A 471 4.19 -18.92 -11.72
C ALA A 471 5.71 -19.19 -11.67
N ASP A 472 6.16 -20.14 -12.49
CA ASP A 472 7.56 -20.58 -12.61
C ASP A 472 8.21 -21.00 -11.29
N ALA A 473 7.43 -21.38 -10.26
CA ALA A 473 7.89 -21.69 -8.90
C ALA A 473 9.02 -22.73 -8.78
N GLY A 474 9.29 -23.52 -9.83
CA GLY A 474 10.20 -24.66 -9.75
C GLY A 474 9.57 -25.76 -8.91
N THR A 475 10.24 -26.19 -7.85
CA THR A 475 9.74 -27.23 -6.93
C THR A 475 9.13 -26.57 -5.70
N ALA A 476 7.90 -26.94 -5.36
CA ALA A 476 7.23 -26.38 -4.19
C ALA A 476 6.48 -27.45 -3.41
N THR A 477 6.51 -27.35 -2.07
CA THR A 477 5.90 -28.34 -1.17
C THR A 477 4.40 -28.47 -1.42
N GLY A 478 3.92 -29.69 -1.67
CA GLY A 478 2.48 -29.97 -1.76
C GLY A 478 1.81 -30.04 -0.38
N LEU A 479 0.48 -29.97 -0.35
CA LEU A 479 -0.30 -29.93 0.90
C LEU A 479 -0.07 -31.15 1.78
N ASP A 480 0.03 -32.34 1.17
CA ASP A 480 0.24 -33.62 1.84
C ASP A 480 1.58 -33.60 2.59
N GLN A 481 2.64 -33.16 1.89
CA GLN A 481 3.97 -33.02 2.48
C GLN A 481 4.00 -31.91 3.55
N MET A 482 3.29 -30.80 3.35
CA MET A 482 3.17 -29.76 4.38
C MET A 482 2.52 -30.30 5.65
N PHE A 483 1.45 -31.08 5.51
CA PHE A 483 0.76 -31.71 6.63
C PHE A 483 1.71 -32.63 7.40
N GLU A 484 2.45 -33.51 6.70
CA GLU A 484 3.47 -34.37 7.32
C GLU A 484 4.61 -33.56 7.98
N ASN A 485 5.07 -32.48 7.34
CA ASN A 485 6.13 -31.64 7.89
C ASN A 485 5.68 -30.94 9.18
N LEU A 486 4.43 -30.52 9.29
CA LEU A 486 3.90 -29.94 10.53
C LEU A 486 3.85 -30.94 11.69
N HIS A 487 3.84 -32.25 11.41
CA HIS A 487 4.00 -33.30 12.44
C HIS A 487 5.45 -33.47 12.88
N ASN A 488 6.43 -33.05 12.07
CA ASN A 488 7.85 -33.36 12.31
C ASN A 488 8.72 -32.11 12.56
N VAL A 489 8.20 -30.91 12.27
CA VAL A 489 8.96 -29.65 12.40
C VAL A 489 9.48 -29.45 13.84
N PRO A 490 10.78 -29.14 14.02
CA PRO A 490 11.33 -28.86 15.33
C PRO A 490 10.77 -27.54 15.87
N VAL A 491 10.41 -27.51 17.16
CA VAL A 491 9.84 -26.33 17.81
C VAL A 491 10.66 -26.00 19.06
N SER A 492 11.04 -24.74 19.20
CA SER A 492 11.70 -24.23 20.41
C SER A 492 10.85 -24.53 21.65
N ARG A 493 11.51 -24.81 22.79
CA ARG A 493 10.79 -25.04 24.06
C ARG A 493 10.08 -23.79 24.58
N GLN A 494 10.45 -22.61 24.09
CA GLN A 494 9.87 -21.32 24.48
C GLN A 494 8.75 -20.85 23.54
N SER A 495 8.57 -21.52 22.39
CA SER A 495 7.52 -21.17 21.41
C SER A 495 6.25 -21.97 21.65
N GLN A 496 5.11 -21.26 21.72
CA GLN A 496 3.78 -21.85 21.86
C GLN A 496 2.70 -20.90 21.34
N GLY A 497 1.51 -21.44 21.05
CA GLY A 497 0.33 -20.67 20.65
C GLY A 497 0.21 -20.46 19.15
N LEU A 498 -0.69 -19.55 18.76
CA LEU A 498 -1.04 -19.33 17.36
C LEU A 498 0.16 -18.90 16.49
N GLY A 499 1.05 -18.08 17.04
CA GLY A 499 2.26 -17.62 16.33
C GLY A 499 3.18 -18.78 15.94
N CYS A 500 3.34 -19.78 16.81
CA CYS A 500 4.25 -20.91 16.58
C CYS A 500 3.73 -21.79 15.44
N PHE A 501 2.42 -22.03 15.43
CA PHE A 501 1.76 -22.74 14.33
C PHE A 501 1.91 -21.98 13.01
N VAL A 502 1.65 -20.67 13.02
CA VAL A 502 1.76 -19.83 11.82
C VAL A 502 3.18 -19.80 11.27
N GLU A 503 4.20 -19.69 12.14
CA GLU A 503 5.61 -19.76 11.76
C GLU A 503 5.94 -21.11 11.09
N CYS A 504 5.54 -22.22 11.74
CA CYS A 504 5.75 -23.56 11.22
C CYS A 504 5.07 -23.75 9.86
N LEU A 505 3.85 -23.23 9.68
CA LEU A 505 3.13 -23.31 8.41
C LEU A 505 3.78 -22.43 7.33
N PHE A 506 4.17 -21.19 7.68
CA PHE A 506 4.81 -20.25 6.76
C PHE A 506 6.14 -20.80 6.23
N THR A 507 6.96 -21.41 7.08
CA THR A 507 8.24 -22.02 6.66
C THR A 507 8.08 -23.18 5.69
N GLN A 508 6.93 -23.87 5.66
CA GLN A 508 6.67 -24.90 4.64
C GLN A 508 6.32 -24.33 3.28
N CYS A 509 5.96 -23.04 3.22
CA CYS A 509 5.47 -22.39 2.00
C CYS A 509 6.59 -21.84 1.10
N THR A 510 7.86 -22.09 1.42
CA THR A 510 9.02 -21.65 0.64
C THR A 510 8.98 -22.17 -0.79
N LEU A 511 9.58 -21.40 -1.69
CA LEU A 511 9.86 -21.78 -3.08
C LEU A 511 11.32 -22.24 -3.18
N SER A 512 11.59 -23.29 -3.97
CA SER A 512 12.95 -23.80 -4.21
C SER A 512 13.75 -22.90 -5.14
#